data_AF-A0A3D4W3A9-F1
#
_entry.id   AF-A0A3D4W3A9-F1
#
_cell.length_a   1.000
_cell.length_b   1.000
_cell.length_c   1.000
_cell.angle_alpha   90.00
_cell.angle_beta   90.00
_cell.angle_gamma   90.00
#
_symmetry.space_group_name_H-M   'P 1'
#
loop_
_entity.id
_entity.type
_entity.pdbx_description
1 polymer ?
#
loop_
_entity_poly.entity_id
_entity_poly.type
_entity_poly.pdbx_seq_one_letter_code
_entity_poly.pdbx_strand_id
1 'polypeptide(L)'
;TGNTFELVRQGMRQVPSTITNSKISSYPIAIACKTGTPQRSETYAPGKHYLNAMMVAYLPADDPQIAIGSTIEYGGYGARTGDLVVDIANAYFAMQDGTLNEDGTIGKQETAADSTPTDQTAPAQTETGTDTAADTATDPAAGTTDAAQETAPAGQDALDN
;
A
#
# COMPACT_ATOMS: atom_id res chain seq x y z
N THR A 1 -15.53 36.31 8.81
CA THR A 1 -16.00 35.20 9.67
C THR A 1 -16.01 33.96 8.82
N GLY A 2 -15.08 33.03 9.02
CA GLY A 2 -15.06 31.80 8.24
C GLY A 2 -16.30 30.98 8.56
N ASN A 3 -17.05 30.53 7.54
CA ASN A 3 -18.24 29.72 7.77
C ASN A 3 -17.82 28.36 8.33
N THR A 4 -18.71 27.67 9.06
CA THR A 4 -18.40 26.36 9.68
C THR A 4 -17.79 25.36 8.69
N PHE A 5 -18.21 25.39 7.42
CA PHE A 5 -17.65 24.52 6.39
C PHE A 5 -16.18 24.83 6.08
N GLU A 6 -15.76 26.09 6.13
CA GLU A 6 -14.36 26.47 5.95
C GLU A 6 -13.47 25.87 7.03
N LEU A 7 -13.91 25.91 8.29
CA LEU A 7 -13.18 25.27 9.39
C LEU A 7 -13.12 23.75 9.23
N VAL A 8 -14.21 23.12 8.77
CA VAL A 8 -14.21 21.68 8.46
C VAL A 8 -13.21 21.36 7.33
N ARG A 9 -13.20 22.14 6.25
CA ARG A 9 -12.25 21.95 5.13
C ARG A 9 -10.81 22.17 5.57
N GLN A 10 -10.53 23.17 6.40
CA GLN A 10 -9.21 23.40 7.00
C GLN A 10 -8.78 22.20 7.83
N GLY A 11 -9.67 21.67 8.68
CA GLY A 11 -9.40 20.46 9.46
C GLY A 11 -9.11 19.25 8.57
N MET A 12 -9.94 19.01 7.54
CA MET A 12 -9.73 17.90 6.61
C MET A 12 -8.41 18.01 5.84
N ARG A 13 -7.99 19.23 5.45
CA ARG A 13 -6.70 19.49 4.79
C ARG A 13 -5.50 19.19 5.67
N GLN A 14 -5.64 19.29 7.00
CA GLN A 14 -4.56 19.01 7.95
C GLN A 14 -4.41 17.51 8.26
N VAL A 15 -5.43 16.68 8.01
CA VAL A 15 -5.37 15.25 8.34
C VAL A 15 -4.21 14.52 7.65
N PRO A 16 -3.92 14.70 6.35
CA PRO A 16 -2.81 14.01 5.69
C PRO A 16 -1.44 14.21 6.38
N SER A 17 -1.14 15.41 6.89
CA SER A 17 0.13 15.67 7.58
C SER A 17 0.25 14.96 8.93
N THR A 18 -0.83 14.41 9.46
CA THR A 18 -0.82 13.60 10.70
C THR A 18 -0.56 12.11 10.45
N ILE A 19 -0.61 11.67 9.19
CA ILE A 19 -0.43 10.26 8.81
C ILE A 19 1.05 10.03 8.48
N THR A 20 1.81 9.47 9.41
CA THR A 20 3.24 9.20 9.21
C THR A 20 3.48 7.95 8.35
N ASN A 21 4.66 7.89 7.71
CA ASN A 21 5.09 6.74 6.89
C ASN A 21 4.10 6.36 5.76
N SER A 22 3.40 7.34 5.19
CA SER A 22 2.43 7.15 4.10
C SER A 22 2.64 8.18 3.00
N LYS A 23 2.44 7.77 1.74
CA LYS A 23 2.51 8.61 0.54
C LYS A 23 1.60 9.84 0.66
N ILE A 24 0.46 9.71 1.37
CA ILE A 24 -0.56 10.77 1.50
C ILE A 24 -0.02 12.03 2.18
N SER A 25 0.98 11.88 3.06
CA SER A 25 1.55 12.99 3.85
C SER A 25 2.44 13.93 3.05
N SER A 26 3.04 13.43 1.97
CA SER A 26 3.96 14.17 1.09
C SER A 26 3.44 14.28 -0.34
N TYR A 27 2.16 13.99 -0.57
CA TYR A 27 1.57 14.03 -1.90
C TYR A 27 1.52 15.48 -2.43
N PRO A 28 1.99 15.77 -3.65
CA PRO A 28 2.15 17.14 -4.14
C PRO A 28 0.82 17.87 -4.39
N ILE A 29 -0.27 17.15 -4.61
CA ILE A 29 -1.61 17.72 -4.76
C ILE A 29 -2.28 17.73 -3.39
N ALA A 30 -2.73 18.90 -2.94
CA ALA A 30 -3.34 19.03 -1.62
C ALA A 30 -4.55 18.09 -1.46
N ILE A 31 -4.50 17.24 -0.44
CA ILE A 31 -5.58 16.31 -0.09
C ILE A 31 -6.34 16.86 1.10
N ALA A 32 -7.66 16.79 1.07
CA ALA A 32 -8.49 16.93 2.26
C ALA A 32 -9.13 15.58 2.55
N CYS A 33 -8.90 15.03 3.75
CA CYS A 33 -9.41 13.70 4.09
C CYS A 33 -9.85 13.57 5.55
N LYS A 34 -10.54 12.47 5.84
CA LYS A 34 -10.79 12.00 7.19
C LYS A 34 -10.73 10.48 7.26
N THR A 35 -10.01 9.97 8.26
CA THR A 35 -9.91 8.55 8.57
C THR A 35 -11.09 8.04 9.40
N GLY A 36 -11.43 6.76 9.21
CA GLY A 36 -12.37 6.00 10.03
C GLY A 36 -11.82 4.60 10.34
N THR A 37 -12.11 4.08 11.53
CA THR A 37 -11.69 2.73 11.94
C THR A 37 -12.84 2.07 12.69
N PRO A 38 -13.97 1.79 12.00
CA PRO A 38 -15.11 1.17 12.65
C PRO A 38 -14.73 -0.21 13.17
N GLN A 39 -15.18 -0.48 14.39
CA GLN A 39 -15.15 -1.82 14.96
C GLN A 39 -16.21 -2.67 14.26
N ARG A 40 -15.81 -3.87 13.86
CA ARG A 40 -16.77 -4.87 13.43
C ARG A 40 -17.43 -5.53 14.64
N SER A 41 -18.56 -6.19 14.42
CA SER A 41 -19.22 -6.99 15.45
C SER A 41 -18.42 -8.21 15.86
N GLU A 42 -17.61 -8.77 14.94
CA GLU A 42 -16.77 -9.94 15.21
C GLU A 42 -15.57 -9.58 16.10
N THR A 43 -15.29 -10.46 17.07
CA THR A 43 -14.17 -10.33 18.01
C THR A 43 -13.14 -11.45 17.81
N TYR A 44 -11.86 -11.14 17.98
CA TYR A 44 -10.77 -12.14 17.92
C TYR A 44 -10.19 -12.50 19.29
N ALA A 45 -10.50 -11.69 20.30
CA ALA A 45 -10.22 -11.96 21.71
C ALA A 45 -11.24 -11.18 22.56
N PRO A 46 -11.42 -11.50 23.86
CA PRO A 46 -12.32 -10.76 24.73
C PRO A 46 -12.03 -9.25 24.71
N GLY A 47 -13.03 -8.44 24.36
CA GLY A 47 -12.91 -6.98 24.24
C GLY A 47 -12.08 -6.48 23.05
N LYS A 48 -11.68 -7.36 22.12
CA LYS A 48 -10.90 -7.00 20.93
C LYS A 48 -11.68 -7.29 19.65
N HIS A 49 -11.99 -6.21 18.92
CA HIS A 49 -12.76 -6.25 17.69
C HIS A 49 -11.84 -6.26 16.47
N TYR A 50 -12.24 -6.99 15.44
CA TYR A 50 -11.69 -6.74 14.12
C TYR A 50 -12.06 -5.33 13.65
N LEU A 51 -11.19 -4.71 12.86
CA LEU A 51 -11.34 -3.32 12.43
C LEU A 51 -11.37 -3.26 10.91
N ASN A 52 -12.28 -2.46 10.36
CA ASN A 52 -12.17 -2.04 8.96
C ASN A 52 -11.36 -0.75 8.87
N ALA A 53 -10.64 -0.58 7.76
CA ALA A 53 -9.95 0.67 7.47
C ALA A 53 -10.81 1.50 6.52
N MET A 54 -11.17 2.73 6.92
CA MET A 54 -11.95 3.65 6.09
C MET A 54 -11.26 5.00 5.93
N MET A 55 -11.50 5.62 4.78
CA MET A 55 -11.18 7.02 4.53
C MET A 55 -12.16 7.63 3.54
N VAL A 56 -12.49 8.89 3.78
CA VAL A 56 -13.10 9.78 2.78
C VAL A 56 -12.10 10.88 2.45
N ALA A 57 -11.93 11.18 1.16
CA ALA A 57 -10.99 12.19 0.70
C ALA A 57 -11.54 12.94 -0.53
N TYR A 58 -11.08 14.17 -0.74
CA TYR A 58 -11.27 14.90 -1.99
C TYR A 58 -10.00 15.69 -2.36
N LEU A 59 -9.77 15.85 -3.67
CA LEU A 59 -8.55 16.42 -4.24
C LEU A 59 -8.81 17.15 -5.57
N PRO A 60 -8.06 18.22 -5.89
CA PRO A 60 -7.29 19.07 -4.98
C PRO A 60 -8.16 19.68 -3.86
N ALA A 61 -7.59 19.96 -2.69
CA ALA A 61 -8.34 20.48 -1.55
C ALA A 61 -8.95 21.89 -1.79
N ASP A 62 -8.32 22.69 -2.66
CA ASP A 62 -8.71 24.07 -2.99
C ASP A 62 -9.74 24.14 -4.12
N ASP A 63 -9.67 23.24 -5.09
CA ASP A 63 -10.58 23.14 -6.23
C ASP A 63 -10.88 21.65 -6.52
N PRO A 64 -11.82 21.02 -5.79
CA PRO A 64 -12.00 19.58 -5.83
C PRO A 64 -12.44 19.04 -7.20
N GLN A 65 -11.71 18.07 -7.73
CA GLN A 65 -12.00 17.39 -9.01
C GLN A 65 -12.44 15.93 -8.84
N ILE A 66 -11.97 15.26 -7.77
CA ILE A 66 -12.34 13.88 -7.44
C ILE A 66 -12.63 13.77 -5.93
N ALA A 67 -13.61 12.92 -5.59
CA ALA A 67 -13.89 12.47 -4.23
C ALA A 67 -13.79 10.93 -4.15
N ILE A 68 -13.14 10.43 -3.10
CA ILE A 68 -12.82 9.02 -2.91
C ILE A 68 -13.35 8.57 -1.55
N GLY A 69 -14.10 7.48 -1.55
CA GLY A 69 -14.49 6.76 -0.33
C GLY A 69 -13.94 5.33 -0.38
N SER A 70 -13.11 4.95 0.57
CA SER A 70 -12.53 3.60 0.65
C SER A 70 -12.97 2.88 1.91
N THR A 71 -13.31 1.60 1.79
CA THR A 71 -13.51 0.67 2.91
C THR A 71 -12.75 -0.61 2.62
N ILE A 72 -11.82 -0.96 3.50
CA ILE A 72 -11.09 -2.24 3.45
C ILE A 72 -11.53 -3.06 4.65
N GLU A 73 -12.24 -4.15 4.39
CA GLU A 73 -12.63 -5.08 5.44
C GLU A 73 -11.40 -5.71 6.09
N TYR A 74 -11.41 -5.81 7.43
CA TYR A 74 -10.27 -6.30 8.20
C TYR A 74 -8.96 -5.50 7.96
N GLY A 75 -9.06 -4.30 7.37
CA GLY A 75 -7.90 -3.47 7.00
C GLY A 75 -7.13 -2.87 8.17
N GLY A 76 -7.63 -2.99 9.40
CA GLY A 76 -7.02 -2.36 10.57
C GLY A 76 -7.32 -0.86 10.60
N TYR A 77 -6.28 -0.04 10.74
CA TYR A 77 -6.42 1.41 10.90
C TYR A 77 -6.75 2.14 9.58
N GLY A 78 -7.69 3.09 9.64
CA GLY A 78 -8.13 3.89 8.49
C GLY A 78 -7.02 4.68 7.81
N ALA A 79 -6.00 5.10 8.56
CA ALA A 79 -4.83 5.77 8.00
C ALA A 79 -4.09 4.94 6.92
N ARG A 80 -4.18 3.60 6.98
CA ARG A 80 -3.55 2.70 6.02
C ARG A 80 -4.15 2.79 4.61
N THR A 81 -5.36 3.32 4.46
CA THR A 81 -5.95 3.54 3.14
C THR A 81 -5.42 4.80 2.46
N GLY A 82 -4.56 5.59 3.12
CA GLY A 82 -4.02 6.82 2.56
C GLY A 82 -3.20 6.60 1.29
N ASP A 83 -2.41 5.53 1.25
CA ASP A 83 -1.62 5.18 0.05
C ASP A 83 -2.52 4.75 -1.11
N LEU A 84 -3.63 4.04 -0.83
CA LEU A 84 -4.62 3.69 -1.84
C LEU A 84 -5.30 4.94 -2.42
N VAL A 85 -5.60 5.94 -1.58
CA VAL A 85 -6.14 7.23 -2.05
C VAL A 85 -5.14 7.92 -2.99
N VAL A 86 -3.85 7.90 -2.67
CA VAL A 86 -2.79 8.44 -3.54
C VAL A 86 -2.69 7.68 -4.86
N ASP A 87 -2.74 6.35 -4.82
CA ASP A 87 -2.65 5.53 -6.03
C ASP A 87 -3.85 5.76 -6.97
N ILE A 88 -5.06 5.90 -6.41
CA ILE A 88 -6.26 6.30 -7.18
C ILE A 88 -6.12 7.72 -7.75
N ALA A 89 -5.62 8.67 -6.95
CA ALA A 89 -5.42 10.05 -7.40
C ALA A 89 -4.41 10.12 -8.56
N ASN A 90 -3.29 9.39 -8.46
CA ASN A 90 -2.30 9.31 -9.52
C ASN A 90 -2.91 8.77 -10.81
N ALA A 91 -3.67 7.67 -10.75
CA ALA A 91 -4.35 7.13 -11.91
C ALA A 91 -5.35 8.14 -12.50
N TYR A 92 -6.15 8.80 -11.67
CA TYR A 92 -7.10 9.81 -12.12
C TYR A 92 -6.44 10.97 -12.87
N PHE A 93 -5.35 11.54 -12.34
CA PHE A 93 -4.65 12.64 -13.00
C PHE A 93 -3.88 12.16 -14.24
N ALA A 94 -3.33 10.94 -14.22
CA ALA A 94 -2.68 10.34 -15.38
C ALA A 94 -3.66 10.07 -16.54
N MET A 95 -4.93 9.74 -16.23
CA MET A 95 -5.97 9.64 -17.25
C MET A 95 -6.28 10.99 -17.91
N GLN A 96 -6.20 12.08 -17.14
CA GLN A 96 -6.55 13.42 -17.63
C GLN A 96 -5.42 14.05 -18.47
N ASP A 97 -4.16 13.77 -18.16
CA ASP A 97 -3.00 14.26 -18.91
C ASP A 97 -2.50 13.30 -20.00
N GLY A 98 -3.12 12.11 -20.11
CA GLY A 98 -2.79 11.11 -21.12
C GLY A 98 -1.55 10.28 -20.82
N THR A 99 -1.06 10.28 -19.58
CA THR A 99 0.10 9.48 -19.14
C THR A 99 -0.27 8.12 -18.54
N LEU A 100 -1.56 7.77 -18.45
CA LEU A 100 -1.99 6.42 -18.07
C LEU A 100 -1.94 5.49 -19.29
N ASN A 101 -1.15 4.41 -19.17
CA ASN A 101 -1.04 3.36 -20.19
C ASN A 101 -2.18 2.32 -20.08
N GLU A 102 -2.41 1.55 -21.16
CA GLU A 102 -3.44 0.50 -21.19
C GLU A 102 -3.22 -0.61 -20.14
N ASP A 103 -1.96 -0.85 -19.76
CA ASP A 103 -1.59 -1.82 -18.72
C ASP A 103 -1.71 -1.26 -17.29
N GLY A 104 -2.15 -0.01 -17.13
CA GLY A 104 -2.31 0.68 -15.85
C GLY A 104 -1.04 1.31 -15.29
N THR A 105 0.08 1.27 -16.02
CA THR A 105 1.30 2.00 -15.63
C THR A 105 1.19 3.49 -15.92
N ILE A 106 1.92 4.32 -15.18
CA ILE A 106 1.94 5.79 -15.35
C ILE A 106 3.31 6.19 -15.89
N GLY A 107 3.34 6.90 -17.02
CA GLY A 107 4.58 7.38 -17.64
C GLY A 107 4.44 7.65 -19.13
N LYS A 108 5.55 8.01 -19.79
CA LYS A 108 5.57 8.11 -21.26
C LYS A 108 5.23 6.75 -21.85
N GLN A 109 4.26 6.70 -22.75
CA GLN A 109 3.99 5.52 -23.54
C GLN A 109 5.22 5.25 -24.41
N GLU A 110 5.90 4.11 -24.20
CA GLU A 110 6.88 3.63 -25.17
C GLU A 110 6.11 3.23 -26.43
N THR A 111 6.08 4.13 -27.41
CA THR A 111 5.66 3.78 -28.77
C THR A 111 6.63 2.77 -29.36
N ALA A 112 6.17 1.88 -30.24
CA ALA A 112 7.03 0.94 -30.97
C ALA A 112 8.18 1.60 -31.77
N ALA A 113 8.14 2.92 -31.94
CA ALA A 113 9.22 3.73 -32.52
C ALA A 113 10.39 4.02 -31.57
N ASP A 114 10.22 3.83 -30.26
CA ASP A 114 11.27 4.03 -29.24
C ASP A 114 12.05 2.73 -28.95
N SER A 115 11.49 1.58 -29.33
CA SER A 115 12.16 0.29 -29.30
C SER A 115 13.15 0.18 -30.48
N THR A 116 14.38 0.67 -30.30
CA THR A 116 15.48 0.24 -31.19
C THR A 116 15.77 -1.22 -30.87
N PRO A 117 15.65 -2.18 -31.82
CA PRO A 117 16.03 -3.56 -31.56
C PRO A 117 17.53 -3.60 -31.27
N THR A 118 17.92 -3.97 -30.05
CA THR A 118 19.31 -4.35 -29.78
C THR A 118 19.55 -5.67 -30.50
N ASP A 119 20.16 -5.60 -31.69
CA ASP A 119 20.73 -6.76 -32.36
C ASP A 119 21.80 -7.36 -31.43
N GLN A 120 21.41 -8.36 -30.64
CA GLN A 120 22.36 -9.22 -29.93
C GLN A 120 23.00 -10.14 -30.96
N THR A 121 24.06 -9.68 -31.61
CA THR A 121 25.00 -10.59 -32.28
C THR A 121 25.84 -11.26 -31.20
N ALA A 122 25.39 -12.42 -30.72
CA ALA A 122 26.21 -13.29 -29.89
C ALA A 122 27.33 -13.91 -30.77
N PRO A 123 28.62 -13.75 -30.44
CA PRO A 123 29.67 -14.50 -31.12
C PRO A 123 29.61 -15.97 -30.68
N ALA A 124 29.60 -16.88 -31.66
CA ALA A 124 29.68 -18.31 -31.43
C ALA A 124 30.98 -18.67 -30.68
N GLN A 125 30.86 -19.28 -29.50
CA GLN A 125 31.99 -19.92 -28.82
C GLN A 125 31.92 -21.43 -29.07
N THR A 126 32.98 -21.93 -29.70
CA THR A 126 33.24 -23.34 -30.00
C THR A 126 33.51 -24.11 -28.70
N GLU A 127 32.85 -25.25 -28.57
CA GLU A 127 33.04 -26.20 -27.47
C GLU A 127 34.45 -26.82 -27.48
N THR A 128 35.05 -26.99 -26.30
CA THR A 128 36.09 -28.00 -26.09
C THR A 128 35.87 -28.57 -24.69
N GLY A 129 35.43 -29.83 -24.66
CA GLY A 129 35.07 -30.54 -23.44
C GLY A 129 36.27 -31.05 -22.66
N THR A 130 36.02 -31.30 -21.37
CA THR A 130 36.33 -32.55 -20.67
C THR A 130 35.72 -32.40 -19.28
N ASP A 131 34.73 -33.22 -18.94
CA ASP A 131 34.59 -33.58 -17.53
C ASP A 131 34.18 -35.05 -17.38
N THR A 132 34.96 -35.72 -16.55
CA THR A 132 34.82 -37.12 -16.18
C THR A 132 34.50 -37.16 -14.69
N ALA A 133 33.43 -37.91 -14.39
CA ALA A 133 33.18 -38.68 -13.17
C ALA A 133 32.12 -38.17 -12.18
N ALA A 134 31.22 -39.12 -11.93
CA ALA A 134 30.66 -39.53 -10.65
C ALA A 134 29.38 -38.85 -10.15
N ASP A 135 28.28 -39.35 -10.71
CA ASP A 135 27.13 -39.90 -9.99
C ASP A 135 27.40 -40.30 -8.52
N THR A 136 26.62 -39.74 -7.58
CA THR A 136 25.86 -40.52 -6.59
C THR A 136 24.77 -39.63 -5.99
N ALA A 137 23.52 -39.97 -6.27
CA ALA A 137 22.34 -39.46 -5.58
C ALA A 137 22.13 -40.18 -4.23
N THR A 138 21.83 -39.48 -3.13
CA THR A 138 20.66 -39.74 -2.24
C THR A 138 20.48 -38.65 -1.15
N ASP A 139 19.30 -38.03 -1.13
CA ASP A 139 18.59 -37.48 0.05
C ASP A 139 18.04 -38.68 0.88
N PRO A 140 17.71 -38.66 2.21
CA PRO A 140 17.03 -37.57 2.92
C PRO A 140 17.29 -37.38 4.43
N ALA A 141 16.98 -36.19 4.96
CA ALA A 141 16.46 -36.05 6.33
C ALA A 141 15.76 -34.71 6.58
N ALA A 142 14.48 -34.81 6.90
CA ALA A 142 13.64 -33.77 7.47
C ALA A 142 14.19 -33.27 8.82
N GLY A 143 14.14 -31.95 9.03
CA GLY A 143 14.47 -31.31 10.30
C GLY A 143 13.57 -30.10 10.51
N THR A 144 12.70 -30.20 11.51
CA THR A 144 11.76 -29.19 11.99
C THR A 144 12.49 -27.99 12.61
N THR A 145 11.97 -26.76 12.47
CA THR A 145 12.39 -25.65 13.32
C THR A 145 11.22 -24.77 13.73
N ASP A 146 10.80 -25.03 14.97
CA ASP A 146 10.45 -24.15 16.08
C ASP A 146 9.84 -22.76 15.85
N ALA A 147 8.70 -22.55 16.51
CA ALA A 147 7.99 -21.29 16.64
C ALA A 147 8.45 -20.56 17.92
N ALA A 148 9.04 -19.38 17.77
CA ALA A 148 9.32 -18.50 18.90
C ALA A 148 8.03 -17.80 19.36
N GLN A 149 7.48 -18.25 20.48
CA GLN A 149 6.36 -17.65 21.19
C GLN A 149 6.92 -16.70 22.26
N GLU A 150 6.70 -15.39 22.09
CA GLU A 150 7.10 -14.37 23.07
C GLU A 150 6.11 -14.31 24.22
N THR A 151 6.62 -14.39 25.45
CA THR A 151 5.90 -14.43 26.72
C THR A 151 5.52 -13.04 27.21
N ALA A 152 4.25 -12.83 27.57
CA ALA A 152 3.80 -11.64 28.29
C ALA A 152 4.01 -11.80 29.82
N PRO A 153 4.38 -10.73 30.56
CA PRO A 153 4.53 -10.80 32.01
C PRO A 153 3.17 -10.78 32.74
N ALA A 154 3.12 -11.51 33.86
CA ALA A 154 1.97 -11.62 34.74
C ALA A 154 1.64 -10.29 35.43
N GLY A 155 0.38 -9.84 35.30
CA GLY A 155 -0.19 -8.74 36.06
C GLY A 155 -1.27 -9.27 36.99
N GLN A 156 -1.05 -9.09 38.28
CA GLN A 156 -1.88 -9.53 39.40
C GLN A 156 -3.31 -8.98 39.33
N ASP A 157 -4.28 -9.89 39.50
CA ASP A 157 -5.63 -9.57 39.94
C ASP A 157 -5.60 -8.99 41.35
N ALA A 158 -6.12 -7.78 41.50
CA ALA A 158 -6.70 -7.29 42.74
C ALA A 158 -7.95 -6.48 42.40
N LEU A 159 -9.08 -7.16 42.53
CA LEU A 159 -10.43 -6.62 42.61
C LEU A 159 -10.50 -5.58 43.74
N ASP A 160 -11.19 -4.47 43.49
CA ASP A 160 -12.00 -3.81 44.51
C ASP A 160 -13.15 -3.04 43.84
N ASN A 161 -14.32 -3.12 44.50
CA ASN A 161 -15.68 -2.73 44.11
C ASN A 161 -15.85 -1.37 43.43
#